data_AF-A0A670IGN9-F1
#
_entry.id   AF-A0A670IGN9-F1
#
_cell.length_a   1.000
_cell.length_b   1.000
_cell.length_c   1.000
_cell.angle_alpha   90.00
_cell.angle_beta   90.00
_cell.angle_gamma   90.00
#
_symmetry.space_group_name_H-M   'P 1'
#
loop_
_entity.id
_entity.type
_entity.pdbx_description
1 polymer ?
#
loop_
_entity_poly.entity_id
_entity_poly.type
_entity_poly.pdbx_seq_one_letter_code
_entity_poly.pdbx_strand_id
1 'polypeptide(L)'
;SELEQEVIEKAKTTLKDYFDLKINKETHMDIVWDASKAVLRGFLIQQNSYRKKVREQKKEELITQLRECEKNLIEKPNDERNKQLYKMLQTQYSILINQETGIKATKKVKYLGIWITMKNINLMEDNYTNTWKEIRKDLDTWNRIKLSWSGRMAAIKMSLLPKLLFLFQNIPIIRGTSVFNDWQKVLSKFIWQGKRPRIRFKLLTDQRDRGGFAVPNLKLYYEASCLCWVKEWIVIKNTDQLDLEGFNIRFGWHAYLWRNKEKVHKGFSNHIIRGPLLEVWERNKKLLERNTPWWLSPIDNLTIKK
;
A
#
# COMPACT_ATOMS: atom_id res chain seq x y z
N SER A 1 18.40 36.19 4.65
CA SER A 1 17.39 36.55 3.64
C SER A 1 16.96 38.00 3.86
N GLU A 2 16.72 38.81 2.83
CA GLU A 2 16.25 40.22 2.96
C GLU A 2 15.00 40.32 3.86
N LEU A 3 14.11 39.33 3.79
CA LEU A 3 12.92 39.18 4.63
C LEU A 3 13.21 38.94 6.12
N GLU A 4 14.37 38.41 6.47
CA GLU A 4 14.77 38.24 7.87
C GLU A 4 15.31 39.55 8.45
N GLN A 5 16.03 40.33 7.64
CA GLN A 5 16.50 41.66 8.04
C GLN A 5 15.33 42.61 8.28
N GLU A 6 14.29 42.56 7.44
CA GLU A 6 13.08 43.36 7.63
C GLU A 6 12.32 43.02 8.93
N VAL A 7 12.22 41.73 9.28
CA VAL A 7 11.58 41.31 10.53
C VAL A 7 12.39 41.73 11.75
N ILE A 8 13.73 41.68 11.66
CA ILE A 8 14.62 42.15 12.71
C ILE A 8 14.47 43.67 12.92
N GLU A 9 14.42 44.45 11.84
CA GLU A 9 14.21 45.89 11.95
C GLU A 9 12.84 46.23 12.55
N LYS A 10 11.78 45.53 12.12
CA LYS A 10 10.44 45.67 12.74
C LYS A 10 10.44 45.28 14.23
N ALA A 11 11.17 44.23 14.62
CA ALA A 11 11.28 43.86 16.03
C ALA A 11 11.99 44.95 16.85
N LYS A 12 13.06 45.55 16.30
CA LYS A 12 13.79 46.64 16.94
C LYS A 12 12.94 47.91 17.10
N THR A 13 12.16 48.29 16.09
CA THR A 13 11.25 49.44 16.19
C THR A 13 10.16 49.19 17.23
N THR A 14 9.54 48.01 17.21
CA THR A 14 8.50 47.64 18.20
C THR A 14 9.03 47.69 19.64
N LEU A 15 10.28 47.28 19.86
CA LEU A 15 10.93 47.40 21.17
C LEU A 15 11.25 48.85 21.54
N LYS A 16 11.76 49.65 20.61
CA LYS A 16 12.02 51.08 20.84
C LYS A 16 10.75 51.82 21.24
N ASP A 17 9.67 51.64 20.49
CA ASP A 17 8.36 52.24 20.79
C ASP A 17 7.86 51.83 22.18
N TYR A 18 8.05 50.56 22.57
CA TYR A 18 7.69 50.08 23.90
C TYR A 18 8.50 50.76 25.02
N PHE A 19 9.83 50.85 24.85
CA PHE A 19 10.72 51.46 25.84
C PHE A 19 10.49 52.99 25.95
N ASP A 20 10.33 53.68 24.83
CA ASP A 20 10.06 55.13 24.80
C ASP A 20 8.74 55.50 25.51
N LEU A 21 7.73 54.62 25.45
CA LEU A 21 6.44 54.81 26.12
C LEU A 21 6.46 54.48 27.64
N LYS A 22 7.44 53.71 28.10
CA LYS A 22 7.45 53.13 29.46
C LYS A 22 8.54 53.66 30.37
N ILE A 23 9.67 54.12 29.84
CA ILE A 23 10.78 54.68 30.63
C ILE A 23 10.36 55.96 31.39
N ASN A 24 9.33 56.67 30.92
CA ASN A 24 8.82 57.90 31.54
C ASN A 24 7.74 57.69 32.62
N LYS A 25 7.44 56.43 33.01
CA LYS A 25 6.44 56.11 34.03
C LYS A 25 7.16 55.47 35.22
N GLU A 26 6.78 55.80 36.46
CA GLU A 26 7.36 55.36 37.75
C GLU A 26 7.44 53.83 38.00
N THR A 27 7.27 53.01 36.96
CA THR A 27 7.42 51.57 36.99
C THR A 27 8.87 51.12 37.15
N HIS A 28 9.10 50.18 38.07
CA HIS A 28 10.40 49.55 38.30
C HIS A 28 10.97 48.92 37.02
N MET A 29 12.26 49.13 36.75
CA MET A 29 12.92 48.71 35.51
C MET A 29 12.78 47.20 35.24
N ASP A 30 12.81 46.37 36.28
CA ASP A 30 12.65 44.92 36.14
C ASP A 30 11.29 44.52 35.53
N ILE A 31 10.22 45.20 35.93
CA ILE A 31 8.86 44.95 35.41
C ILE A 31 8.78 45.39 33.94
N VAL A 32 9.40 46.53 33.61
CA VAL A 32 9.46 47.04 32.23
C VAL A 32 10.24 46.07 31.34
N TRP A 33 11.35 45.52 31.84
CA TRP A 33 12.19 44.55 31.13
C TRP A 33 11.45 43.23 30.89
N ASP A 34 10.79 42.66 31.88
CA ASP A 34 10.01 41.43 31.71
C ASP A 34 8.82 41.60 30.76
N ALA A 35 8.10 42.73 30.86
CA ALA A 35 7.02 43.02 29.93
C ALA A 35 7.54 43.26 28.48
N SER A 36 8.76 43.77 28.30
CA SER A 36 9.38 43.91 26.96
C SER A 36 9.60 42.54 26.29
N LYS A 37 10.02 41.52 27.06
CA LYS A 37 10.17 40.13 26.57
C LYS A 37 8.82 39.55 26.16
N ALA A 38 7.76 39.83 26.92
CA ALA A 38 6.41 39.39 26.59
C ALA A 38 5.90 40.03 25.29
N VAL A 39 6.17 41.33 25.09
CA VAL A 39 5.86 42.05 23.83
C VAL A 39 6.63 41.45 22.66
N LEU A 40 7.94 41.21 22.81
CA LEU A 40 8.75 40.58 21.76
C LEU A 40 8.25 39.17 21.44
N ARG A 41 7.91 38.36 22.45
CA ARG A 41 7.32 37.03 22.26
C ARG A 41 6.00 37.12 21.50
N GLY A 42 5.14 38.06 21.85
CA GLY A 42 3.87 38.32 21.14
C GLY A 42 4.09 38.67 19.67
N PHE A 43 5.04 39.58 19.39
CA PHE A 43 5.44 39.94 18.03
C PHE A 43 5.95 38.73 17.25
N LEU A 44 6.85 37.92 17.83
CA LEU A 44 7.39 36.72 17.18
C LEU A 44 6.30 35.67 16.89
N ILE A 45 5.36 35.49 17.81
CA ILE A 45 4.19 34.62 17.60
C ILE A 45 3.32 35.14 16.45
N GLN A 46 3.05 36.45 16.40
CA GLN A 46 2.30 37.07 15.32
C GLN A 46 3.00 36.89 13.97
N GLN A 47 4.32 37.09 13.91
CA GLN A 47 5.11 36.86 12.69
C GLN A 47 5.08 35.41 12.23
N ASN A 48 5.17 34.46 13.17
CA ASN A 48 5.06 33.02 12.86
C ASN A 48 3.66 32.66 12.34
N SER A 49 2.61 33.21 12.95
CA SER A 49 1.22 33.05 12.49
C SER A 49 1.02 33.62 11.08
N TYR A 50 1.52 34.83 10.81
CA TYR A 50 1.49 35.45 9.49
C TYR A 50 2.24 34.61 8.44
N ARG A 51 3.48 34.18 8.74
CA ARG A 51 4.28 33.33 7.85
C ARG A 51 3.61 31.98 7.58
N LYS A 52 2.87 31.43 8.54
CA LYS A 52 2.08 30.20 8.35
C LYS A 52 0.92 30.46 7.39
N LYS A 53 0.17 31.55 7.59
CA LYS A 53 -0.96 31.92 6.74
C LYS A 53 -0.55 32.17 5.28
N VAL A 54 0.56 32.88 5.04
CA VAL A 54 1.10 33.11 3.69
C VAL A 54 1.51 31.80 3.01
N ARG A 55 2.07 30.85 3.76
CA ARG A 55 2.41 29.51 3.21
C ARG A 55 1.16 28.69 2.88
N GLU A 56 0.15 28.73 3.74
CA GLU A 56 -1.14 28.07 3.50
C GLU A 56 -1.84 28.63 2.27
N GLN A 57 -1.85 29.95 2.08
CA GLN A 57 -2.40 30.58 0.88
C GLN A 57 -1.69 30.12 -0.40
N LYS A 58 -0.34 30.11 -0.41
CA LYS A 58 0.44 29.59 -1.55
C LYS A 58 0.11 28.12 -1.84
N LYS A 59 -0.14 27.32 -0.81
CA LYS A 59 -0.51 25.91 -0.95
C LYS A 59 -1.90 25.76 -1.55
N GLU A 60 -2.87 26.56 -1.10
CA GLU A 60 -4.22 26.60 -1.65
C GLU A 60 -4.22 27.01 -3.13
N GLU A 61 -3.45 28.04 -3.49
CA GLU A 61 -3.24 28.49 -4.88
C GLU A 61 -2.65 27.38 -5.77
N LEU A 62 -1.65 26.64 -5.27
CA LEU A 62 -1.11 25.50 -6.01
C LEU A 62 -2.14 24.38 -6.20
N ILE A 63 -2.96 24.10 -5.19
CA ILE A 63 -4.00 23.08 -5.27
C ILE A 63 -5.11 23.50 -6.24
N THR A 64 -5.52 24.77 -6.27
CA THR A 64 -6.52 25.26 -7.22
C THR A 64 -6.00 25.19 -8.65
N GLN A 65 -4.77 25.63 -8.90
CA GLN A 65 -4.12 25.52 -10.22
C GLN A 65 -3.98 24.06 -10.68
N LEU A 66 -3.64 23.13 -9.78
CA LEU A 66 -3.60 21.70 -10.08
C LEU A 66 -4.98 21.17 -10.48
N ARG A 67 -6.04 21.54 -9.74
CA ARG A 67 -7.42 21.13 -10.05
C ARG A 67 -7.90 21.67 -11.41
N GLU A 68 -7.54 22.90 -11.75
CA GLU A 68 -7.83 23.49 -13.06
C GLU A 68 -7.09 22.77 -14.19
N CYS A 69 -5.79 22.48 -14.00
CA CYS A 69 -5.03 21.68 -14.95
C CYS A 69 -5.64 20.27 -15.15
N GLU A 70 -6.11 19.62 -14.08
CA GLU A 70 -6.77 18.33 -14.17
C GLU A 70 -8.08 18.40 -14.97
N LYS A 71 -8.91 19.42 -14.75
CA LYS A 71 -10.12 19.65 -15.57
C LYS A 71 -9.77 19.84 -17.04
N ASN A 72 -8.79 20.68 -17.35
CA ASN A 72 -8.36 20.93 -18.73
C ASN A 72 -7.82 19.66 -19.40
N LEU A 73 -7.10 18.81 -18.66
CA LEU A 73 -6.58 17.53 -19.17
C LEU A 73 -7.66 16.47 -19.37
N ILE A 74 -8.77 16.54 -18.63
CA ILE A 74 -9.95 15.68 -18.87
C ILE A 74 -10.62 16.08 -20.20
N GLU A 75 -10.78 17.37 -20.45
CA GLU A 75 -11.37 17.87 -21.71
C GLU A 75 -10.44 17.69 -22.90
N LYS A 76 -9.13 17.93 -22.72
CA LYS A 76 -8.10 17.85 -23.77
C LYS A 76 -6.92 16.98 -23.34
N PRO A 77 -7.02 15.64 -23.47
CA PRO A 77 -6.00 14.71 -23.00
C PRO A 77 -4.63 14.82 -23.70
N ASN A 78 -4.58 15.40 -24.90
CA ASN A 78 -3.36 15.52 -25.70
C ASN A 78 -2.68 16.89 -25.62
N ASP A 79 -3.16 17.80 -24.77
CA ASP A 79 -2.53 19.10 -24.58
C ASP A 79 -1.18 18.96 -23.85
N GLU A 80 -0.07 19.09 -24.59
CA GLU A 80 1.28 18.99 -24.04
C GLU A 80 1.62 20.14 -23.08
N ARG A 81 1.08 21.33 -23.32
CA ARG A 81 1.36 22.51 -22.50
C ARG A 81 0.78 22.33 -21.10
N ASN A 82 -0.46 21.85 -21.01
CA ASN A 82 -1.10 21.54 -19.73
C ASN A 82 -0.44 20.35 -19.02
N LYS A 83 0.06 19.33 -19.76
CA LYS A 83 0.84 18.24 -19.15
C LYS A 83 2.15 18.72 -18.53
N GLN A 84 2.85 19.64 -19.20
CA GLN A 84 4.09 20.22 -18.68
C GLN A 84 3.83 21.11 -17.46
N LEU A 85 2.81 21.97 -17.54
CA LEU A 85 2.38 22.83 -16.43
C LEU A 85 2.01 22.00 -15.20
N TYR A 86 1.21 20.94 -15.37
CA TYR A 86 0.82 20.03 -14.30
C TYR A 86 2.04 19.39 -13.61
N LYS A 87 3.03 18.90 -14.38
CA LYS A 87 4.27 18.32 -13.82
C LYS A 87 5.08 19.36 -13.04
N MET A 88 5.17 20.59 -13.55
CA MET A 88 5.88 21.68 -12.88
C MET A 88 5.21 22.02 -11.54
N LEU A 89 3.88 22.22 -11.55
CA LEU A 89 3.09 22.51 -10.34
C LEU A 89 3.17 21.38 -9.31
N GLN A 90 3.09 20.13 -9.76
CA GLN A 90 3.25 18.94 -8.90
C GLN A 90 4.65 18.92 -8.25
N THR A 91 5.69 19.31 -9.00
CA THR A 91 7.06 19.39 -8.49
C THR A 91 7.17 20.49 -7.43
N GLN A 92 6.65 21.69 -7.69
CA GLN A 92 6.62 22.80 -6.72
C GLN A 92 5.89 22.40 -5.43
N TYR A 93 4.73 21.77 -5.55
CA TYR A 93 3.96 21.27 -4.42
C TYR A 93 4.75 20.22 -3.60
N SER A 94 5.42 19.28 -4.29
CA SER A 94 6.25 18.28 -3.61
C SER A 94 7.43 18.88 -2.85
N ILE A 95 8.07 19.92 -3.39
CA ILE A 95 9.17 20.63 -2.73
C ILE A 95 8.67 21.34 -1.47
N LEU A 96 7.51 22.01 -1.56
CA LEU A 96 6.90 22.71 -0.43
C LEU A 96 6.53 21.73 0.70
N ILE A 97 5.93 20.58 0.39
CA ILE A 97 5.65 19.53 1.39
C ILE A 97 6.93 18.99 2.02
N ASN A 98 7.97 18.72 1.21
CA ASN A 98 9.24 18.22 1.72
C ASN A 98 9.89 19.22 2.71
N GLN A 99 9.76 20.53 2.44
CA GLN A 99 10.24 21.58 3.34
C GLN A 99 9.44 21.65 4.65
N GLU A 100 8.12 21.47 4.61
CA GLU A 100 7.27 21.55 5.80
C GLU A 100 7.37 20.31 6.70
N THR A 101 7.38 19.13 6.10
CA THR A 101 7.28 17.86 6.85
C THR A 101 8.66 17.29 7.20
N GLY A 102 9.72 17.71 6.50
CA GLY A 102 11.03 17.04 6.53
C GLY A 102 11.00 15.63 5.94
N ILE A 103 9.84 15.17 5.45
CA ILE A 103 9.66 13.83 4.87
C ILE A 103 9.94 13.94 3.37
N LYS A 104 10.97 13.23 2.90
CA LYS A 104 11.28 13.16 1.48
C LYS A 104 10.30 12.23 0.76
N ALA A 105 9.46 12.79 -0.11
CA ALA A 105 8.61 12.00 -1.00
C ALA A 105 9.45 11.06 -1.88
N THR A 106 9.35 9.76 -1.63
CA THR A 106 10.06 8.72 -2.39
C THR A 106 9.05 7.92 -3.21
N LYS A 107 9.47 7.47 -4.39
CA LYS A 107 8.59 6.69 -5.30
C LYS A 107 8.32 5.27 -4.80
N LYS A 108 9.14 4.79 -3.85
CA LYS A 108 9.17 3.42 -3.34
C LYS A 108 9.51 3.46 -1.86
N VAL A 109 8.65 2.84 -1.04
CA VAL A 109 8.79 2.79 0.42
C VAL A 109 8.72 1.33 0.87
N LYS A 110 9.50 0.97 1.90
CA LYS A 110 9.42 -0.34 2.54
C LYS A 110 8.57 -0.24 3.80
N TYR A 111 7.51 -1.02 3.89
CA TYR A 111 6.62 -1.08 5.04
C TYR A 111 6.46 -2.53 5.50
N LEU A 112 6.81 -2.83 6.75
CA LEU A 112 6.74 -4.18 7.35
C LEU A 112 7.36 -5.29 6.50
N GLY A 113 8.42 -4.99 5.74
CA GLY A 113 9.07 -5.97 4.85
C GLY A 113 8.57 -5.96 3.40
N ILE A 114 7.48 -5.25 3.11
CA ILE A 114 6.87 -5.13 1.78
C ILE A 114 7.30 -3.84 1.12
N TRP A 115 7.67 -3.90 -0.15
CA TRP A 115 7.91 -2.73 -0.98
C TRP A 115 6.60 -2.25 -1.60
N ILE A 116 6.24 -1.00 -1.29
CA ILE A 116 5.07 -0.31 -1.82
C ILE A 116 5.56 0.77 -2.78
N THR A 117 4.98 0.79 -3.99
CA THR A 117 5.28 1.74 -5.05
C THR A 117 4.03 2.51 -5.44
N MET A 118 4.20 3.74 -5.95
CA MET A 118 3.07 4.56 -6.40
C MET A 118 2.27 3.91 -7.54
N LYS A 119 2.93 3.10 -8.38
CA LYS A 119 2.28 2.28 -9.41
C LYS A 119 2.27 0.82 -8.96
N ASN A 120 1.10 0.20 -8.97
CA ASN A 120 0.93 -1.19 -8.54
C ASN A 120 1.46 -2.23 -9.55
N ILE A 121 1.83 -1.82 -10.77
CA ILE A 121 2.40 -2.70 -11.80
C ILE A 121 3.68 -3.38 -11.29
N ASN A 122 4.50 -2.64 -10.55
CA ASN A 122 5.82 -3.11 -10.10
C ASN A 122 5.73 -3.97 -8.82
N LEU A 123 4.55 -4.11 -8.22
CA LEU A 123 4.37 -4.77 -6.92
C LEU A 123 4.77 -6.26 -6.96
N MET A 124 4.50 -6.93 -8.08
CA MET A 124 4.92 -8.33 -8.32
C MET A 124 6.44 -8.47 -8.41
N GLU A 125 7.07 -7.59 -9.18
CA GLU A 125 8.51 -7.64 -9.40
C GLU A 125 9.26 -7.31 -8.10
N ASP A 126 8.88 -6.22 -7.45
CA ASP A 126 9.57 -5.71 -6.28
C ASP A 126 9.49 -6.63 -5.06
N ASN A 127 8.40 -7.38 -4.91
CA ASN A 127 8.19 -8.27 -3.78
C ASN A 127 8.42 -9.73 -4.18
N TYR A 128 7.51 -10.33 -4.95
CA TYR A 128 7.54 -11.77 -5.25
C TYR A 128 8.79 -12.21 -6.00
N THR A 129 9.20 -11.49 -7.05
CA THR A 129 10.37 -11.93 -7.83
C THR A 129 11.67 -11.78 -7.04
N ASN A 130 11.77 -10.75 -6.20
CA ASN A 130 12.94 -10.53 -5.35
C ASN A 130 13.02 -11.56 -4.23
N THR A 131 11.92 -11.83 -3.51
CA THR A 131 11.89 -12.89 -2.50
C THR A 131 12.17 -14.26 -3.12
N TRP A 132 11.69 -14.52 -4.35
CA TRP A 132 12.01 -15.76 -5.05
C TRP A 132 13.48 -15.87 -5.45
N LYS A 133 14.14 -14.76 -5.84
CA LYS A 133 15.58 -14.73 -6.11
C LYS A 133 16.39 -15.07 -4.85
N GLU A 134 16.00 -14.52 -3.70
CA GLU A 134 16.63 -14.86 -2.41
C GLU A 134 16.46 -16.34 -2.07
N ILE A 135 15.22 -16.85 -2.15
CA ILE A 135 14.92 -18.26 -1.95
C ILE A 135 15.77 -19.15 -2.88
N ARG A 136 15.94 -18.76 -4.14
CA ARG A 136 16.75 -19.52 -5.09
C ARG A 136 18.23 -19.56 -4.68
N LYS A 137 18.79 -18.44 -4.22
CA LYS A 137 20.15 -18.40 -3.66
C LYS A 137 20.28 -19.30 -2.43
N ASP A 138 19.29 -19.29 -1.55
CA ASP A 138 19.27 -20.16 -0.36
C ASP A 138 19.24 -21.64 -0.76
N LEU A 139 18.39 -22.01 -1.73
CA LEU A 139 18.31 -23.38 -2.28
C LEU A 139 19.63 -23.81 -2.94
N ASP A 140 20.26 -22.94 -3.73
CA ASP A 140 21.55 -23.23 -4.36
C ASP A 140 22.65 -23.44 -3.32
N THR A 141 22.64 -22.66 -2.24
CA THR A 141 23.56 -22.83 -1.10
C THR A 141 23.33 -24.17 -0.41
N TRP A 142 22.08 -24.52 -0.09
CA TRP A 142 21.76 -25.81 0.54
C TRP A 142 21.96 -27.01 -0.38
N ASN A 143 21.93 -26.82 -1.69
CA ASN A 143 22.21 -27.90 -2.64
C ASN A 143 23.68 -28.33 -2.60
N ARG A 144 24.60 -27.44 -2.18
CA ARG A 144 26.01 -27.78 -1.94
C ARG A 144 26.21 -28.58 -0.66
N ILE A 145 25.28 -28.45 0.29
CA ILE A 145 25.28 -29.20 1.55
C ILE A 145 24.71 -30.60 1.28
N LYS A 146 25.35 -31.63 1.85
CA LYS A 146 24.86 -33.02 1.76
C LYS A 146 23.67 -33.24 2.69
N LEU A 147 22.51 -32.70 2.31
CA LEU A 147 21.24 -32.94 3.00
C LEU A 147 20.61 -34.27 2.55
N SER A 148 19.98 -34.98 3.49
CA SER A 148 19.14 -36.13 3.18
C SER A 148 17.89 -35.70 2.40
N TRP A 149 17.24 -36.66 1.73
CA TRP A 149 16.02 -36.39 0.96
C TRP A 149 14.89 -35.80 1.83
N SER A 150 14.71 -36.33 3.05
CA SER A 150 13.78 -35.79 4.05
C SER A 150 14.23 -34.44 4.61
N GLY A 151 15.53 -34.26 4.84
CA GLY A 151 16.12 -32.99 5.29
C GLY A 151 15.87 -31.85 4.30
N ARG A 152 15.94 -32.11 3.00
CA ARG A 152 15.60 -31.12 1.96
C ARG A 152 14.13 -30.71 2.01
N MET A 153 13.23 -31.68 2.18
CA MET A 153 11.80 -31.39 2.32
C MET A 153 11.52 -30.57 3.59
N ALA A 154 12.19 -30.87 4.70
CA ALA A 154 12.08 -30.09 5.92
C ALA A 154 12.64 -28.67 5.75
N ALA A 155 13.78 -28.51 5.07
CA ALA A 155 14.35 -27.21 4.77
C ALA A 155 13.35 -26.32 4.01
N ILE A 156 12.69 -26.83 2.98
CA ILE A 156 11.64 -26.10 2.24
C ILE A 156 10.52 -25.64 3.19
N LYS A 157 10.05 -26.52 4.09
CA LYS A 157 8.97 -26.17 5.04
C LYS A 157 9.40 -25.07 6.02
N MET A 158 10.64 -25.10 6.47
CA MET A 158 11.10 -24.21 7.53
C MET A 158 11.50 -22.83 7.00
N SER A 159 12.05 -22.74 5.79
CA SER A 159 12.62 -21.49 5.29
C SER A 159 11.83 -20.84 4.18
N LEU A 160 11.34 -21.62 3.22
CA LEU A 160 10.67 -21.11 2.02
C LEU A 160 9.21 -20.82 2.30
N LEU A 161 8.52 -21.76 2.96
CA LEU A 161 7.10 -21.62 3.24
C LEU A 161 6.79 -20.35 4.03
N PRO A 162 7.50 -19.99 5.13
CA PRO A 162 7.19 -18.76 5.87
C PRO A 162 7.37 -17.49 5.03
N LYS A 163 8.45 -17.40 4.24
CA LYS A 163 8.73 -16.24 3.38
C LYS A 163 7.62 -16.01 2.35
N LEU A 164 7.15 -17.07 1.70
CA LEU A 164 6.08 -16.95 0.69
C LEU A 164 4.70 -16.80 1.32
N LEU A 165 4.43 -17.49 2.43
CA LEU A 165 3.15 -17.39 3.13
C LEU A 165 2.89 -15.97 3.62
N PHE A 166 3.92 -15.29 4.14
CA PHE A 166 3.84 -13.87 4.49
C PHE A 166 3.39 -13.02 3.30
N LEU A 167 3.96 -13.22 2.11
CA LEU A 167 3.53 -12.48 0.92
C LEU A 167 2.11 -12.85 0.48
N PHE A 168 1.74 -14.14 0.52
CA PHE A 168 0.41 -14.59 0.13
C PHE A 168 -0.69 -13.99 1.01
N GLN A 169 -0.44 -13.86 2.31
CA GLN A 169 -1.38 -13.27 3.26
C GLN A 169 -1.51 -11.76 3.11
N ASN A 170 -0.40 -11.05 2.85
CA ASN A 170 -0.41 -9.59 2.81
C ASN A 170 -0.71 -9.01 1.41
N ILE A 171 -0.36 -9.73 0.34
CA ILE A 171 -0.43 -9.22 -1.04
C ILE A 171 -0.91 -10.33 -2.01
N PRO A 172 -2.20 -10.66 -2.06
CA PRO A 172 -2.70 -11.71 -2.95
C PRO A 172 -2.87 -11.19 -4.39
N ILE A 173 -1.77 -11.17 -5.16
CA ILE A 173 -1.70 -10.55 -6.50
C ILE A 173 -1.39 -11.51 -7.65
N ILE A 174 -1.09 -12.78 -7.35
CA ILE A 174 -0.73 -13.78 -8.35
C ILE A 174 -1.98 -14.20 -9.13
N ARG A 175 -1.95 -14.02 -10.46
CA ARG A 175 -2.98 -14.53 -11.38
C ARG A 175 -2.50 -15.78 -12.12
N GLY A 176 -3.41 -16.71 -12.38
CA GLY A 176 -3.11 -17.94 -13.11
C GLY A 176 -2.34 -18.99 -12.30
N THR A 177 -1.72 -19.95 -13.02
CA THR A 177 -1.01 -21.10 -12.41
C THR A 177 0.43 -21.30 -12.88
N SER A 178 0.89 -20.52 -13.87
CA SER A 178 2.23 -20.66 -14.47
C SER A 178 3.35 -20.48 -13.43
N VAL A 179 3.26 -19.42 -12.63
CA VAL A 179 4.24 -19.09 -11.58
C VAL A 179 4.39 -20.25 -10.59
N PHE A 180 3.28 -20.83 -10.13
CA PHE A 180 3.29 -21.96 -9.21
C PHE A 180 3.90 -23.22 -9.84
N ASN A 181 3.64 -23.46 -11.12
CA ASN A 181 4.23 -24.59 -11.84
C ASN A 181 5.76 -24.44 -11.95
N ASP A 182 6.25 -23.23 -12.21
CA ASP A 182 7.69 -22.97 -12.30
C ASP A 182 8.37 -23.08 -10.93
N TRP A 183 7.74 -22.56 -9.87
CA TRP A 183 8.21 -22.77 -8.50
C TRP A 183 8.23 -24.26 -8.14
N GLN A 184 7.19 -25.00 -8.47
CA GLN A 184 7.12 -26.45 -8.23
C GLN A 184 8.22 -27.21 -8.97
N LYS A 185 8.55 -26.83 -10.22
CA LYS A 185 9.68 -27.43 -10.96
C LYS A 185 11.01 -27.22 -10.24
N VAL A 186 11.28 -26.01 -9.75
CA VAL A 186 12.51 -25.68 -9.02
C VAL A 186 12.59 -26.47 -7.71
N LEU A 187 11.48 -26.54 -6.95
CA LEU A 187 11.44 -27.32 -5.71
C LEU A 187 11.62 -28.81 -5.95
N SER A 188 10.99 -29.35 -6.99
CA SER A 188 11.19 -30.74 -7.39
C SER A 188 12.66 -31.01 -7.73
N LYS A 189 13.30 -30.12 -8.51
CA LYS A 189 14.73 -30.22 -8.83
C LYS A 189 15.61 -30.22 -7.57
N PHE A 190 15.30 -29.38 -6.59
CA PHE A 190 16.03 -29.34 -5.32
C PHE A 190 15.84 -30.61 -4.50
N ILE A 191 14.61 -31.08 -4.30
CA ILE A 191 14.28 -32.30 -3.56
C ILE A 191 15.05 -33.50 -4.13
N TRP A 192 15.03 -33.65 -5.46
CA TRP A 192 15.65 -34.78 -6.16
C TRP A 192 17.10 -34.56 -6.59
N GLN A 193 17.74 -33.44 -6.22
CA GLN A 193 19.12 -33.12 -6.62
C GLN A 193 19.35 -33.15 -8.14
N GLY A 194 18.36 -32.69 -8.92
CA GLY A 194 18.40 -32.76 -10.38
C GLY A 194 18.15 -34.15 -10.97
N LYS A 195 17.95 -35.20 -10.15
CA LYS A 195 17.53 -36.52 -10.62
C LYS A 195 16.05 -36.52 -10.97
N ARG A 196 15.61 -37.52 -11.75
CA ARG A 196 14.20 -37.71 -12.10
C ARG A 196 13.37 -38.02 -10.84
N PRO A 197 12.23 -37.33 -10.61
CA PRO A 197 11.33 -37.63 -9.50
C PRO A 197 10.82 -39.06 -9.54
N ARG A 198 10.99 -39.82 -8.45
CA ARG A 198 10.45 -41.20 -8.34
C ARG A 198 8.99 -41.21 -7.89
N ILE A 199 8.58 -40.20 -7.12
CA ILE A 199 7.23 -40.08 -6.54
C ILE A 199 6.53 -38.87 -7.16
N ARG A 200 5.24 -39.03 -7.50
CA ARG A 200 4.41 -37.92 -7.99
C ARG A 200 4.29 -36.84 -6.91
N PHE A 201 4.44 -35.57 -7.30
CA PHE A 201 4.43 -34.44 -6.34
C PHE A 201 3.15 -34.38 -5.49
N LYS A 202 1.99 -34.73 -6.06
CA LYS A 202 0.71 -34.80 -5.34
C LYS A 202 0.75 -35.74 -4.11
N LEU A 203 1.49 -36.85 -4.21
CA LEU A 203 1.65 -37.80 -3.09
C LEU A 203 2.63 -37.26 -2.04
N LEU A 204 3.65 -36.50 -2.46
CA LEU A 204 4.59 -35.84 -1.54
C LEU A 204 3.89 -34.77 -0.69
N THR A 205 2.91 -34.08 -1.26
CA THR A 205 2.15 -33.02 -0.59
C THR A 205 1.10 -33.54 0.38
N ASP A 206 0.73 -34.81 0.30
CA ASP A 206 -0.31 -35.39 1.17
C ASP A 206 0.14 -35.44 2.63
N GLN A 207 -0.82 -35.53 3.55
CA GLN A 207 -0.56 -35.59 4.97
C GLN A 207 0.20 -36.86 5.36
N ARG A 208 0.96 -36.78 6.47
CA ARG A 208 1.75 -37.91 6.97
C ARG A 208 0.88 -39.11 7.35
N ASP A 209 -0.31 -38.86 7.89
CA ASP A 209 -1.27 -39.90 8.29
C ASP A 209 -1.78 -40.71 7.09
N ARG A 210 -1.74 -40.13 5.88
CA ARG A 210 -2.13 -40.77 4.62
C ARG A 210 -0.93 -41.36 3.86
N GLY A 211 0.24 -41.45 4.50
CA GLY A 211 1.47 -41.93 3.89
C GLY A 211 2.21 -40.91 3.02
N GLY A 212 1.84 -39.63 3.11
CA GLY A 212 2.52 -38.52 2.44
C GLY A 212 3.67 -37.92 3.26
N PHE A 213 4.37 -36.95 2.67
CA PHE A 213 5.50 -36.26 3.33
C PHE A 213 5.15 -34.84 3.79
N ALA A 214 3.91 -34.40 3.57
CA ALA A 214 3.38 -33.07 3.87
C ALA A 214 4.23 -31.94 3.27
N VAL A 215 4.82 -32.15 2.09
CA VAL A 215 5.59 -31.12 1.38
C VAL A 215 4.66 -29.93 1.04
N PRO A 216 5.10 -28.67 1.18
CA PRO A 216 4.23 -27.54 0.91
C PRO A 216 3.81 -27.47 -0.57
N ASN A 217 2.50 -27.43 -0.81
CA ASN A 217 1.96 -27.07 -2.11
C ASN A 217 1.66 -25.56 -2.14
N LEU A 218 2.56 -24.79 -2.75
CA LEU A 218 2.48 -23.32 -2.76
C LEU A 218 1.18 -22.80 -3.36
N LYS A 219 0.62 -23.49 -4.36
CA LYS A 219 -0.67 -23.11 -4.95
C LYS A 219 -1.79 -23.22 -3.93
N LEU A 220 -1.85 -24.32 -3.17
CA LEU A 220 -2.88 -24.52 -2.14
C LEU A 220 -2.73 -23.52 -0.98
N TYR A 221 -1.50 -23.21 -0.56
CA TYR A 221 -1.27 -22.19 0.47
C TYR A 221 -1.71 -20.80 0.02
N TYR A 222 -1.44 -20.44 -1.25
CA TYR A 222 -1.91 -19.19 -1.83
C TYR A 222 -3.44 -19.15 -1.89
N GLU A 223 -4.06 -20.20 -2.42
CA GLU A 223 -5.52 -20.29 -2.52
C GLU A 223 -6.19 -20.21 -1.14
N ALA A 224 -5.64 -20.89 -0.13
CA ALA A 224 -6.12 -20.81 1.25
C ALA A 224 -5.98 -19.40 1.85
N SER A 225 -4.86 -18.71 1.58
CA SER A 225 -4.63 -17.33 2.06
C SER A 225 -5.63 -16.35 1.44
N CYS A 226 -5.88 -16.48 0.13
CA CYS A 226 -6.90 -15.71 -0.57
C CYS A 226 -8.31 -15.97 -0.04
N LEU A 227 -8.65 -17.21 0.30
CA LEU A 227 -9.95 -17.54 0.89
C LEU A 227 -10.14 -16.93 2.28
N CYS A 228 -9.06 -16.70 3.04
CA CYS A 228 -9.14 -15.97 4.31
C CYS A 228 -9.61 -14.52 4.09
N TRP A 229 -9.10 -13.85 3.05
CA TRP A 229 -9.58 -12.51 2.65
C TRP A 229 -11.05 -12.52 2.25
N VAL A 230 -11.46 -13.49 1.42
CA VAL A 230 -12.85 -13.58 0.97
C VAL A 230 -13.79 -13.85 2.14
N LYS A 231 -13.37 -14.68 3.11
CA LYS A 231 -14.13 -14.91 4.35
C LYS A 231 -14.34 -13.60 5.13
N GLU A 232 -13.33 -12.76 5.26
CA GLU A 232 -13.45 -11.47 5.94
C GLU A 232 -14.47 -10.57 5.24
N TRP A 233 -14.50 -10.57 3.89
CA TRP A 233 -15.48 -9.82 3.12
C TRP A 233 -16.91 -10.32 3.33
N ILE A 234 -17.11 -11.63 3.45
CA ILE A 234 -18.42 -12.25 3.67
C ILE A 234 -18.96 -11.97 5.09
N VAL A 235 -18.08 -11.90 6.09
CA VAL A 235 -18.48 -11.84 7.50
C VAL A 235 -18.87 -10.41 7.95
N ILE A 236 -18.61 -9.37 7.14
CA ILE A 236 -19.03 -7.96 7.33
C ILE A 236 -18.78 -7.43 8.77
N LYS A 237 -17.70 -7.86 9.42
CA LYS A 237 -17.35 -7.36 10.77
C LYS A 237 -16.68 -5.99 10.74
N ASN A 238 -15.92 -5.70 9.68
CA ASN A 238 -15.19 -4.44 9.51
C ASN A 238 -15.80 -3.63 8.38
N THR A 239 -16.74 -2.74 8.71
CA THR A 239 -17.41 -1.85 7.74
C THR A 239 -16.42 -0.93 7.05
N ASP A 240 -15.46 -0.35 7.78
CA ASP A 240 -14.51 0.64 7.25
C ASP A 240 -13.63 0.05 6.14
N GLN A 241 -13.14 -1.19 6.34
CA GLN A 241 -12.34 -1.89 5.35
C GLN A 241 -13.17 -2.20 4.09
N LEU A 242 -14.44 -2.56 4.26
CA LEU A 242 -15.36 -2.85 3.17
C LEU A 242 -15.74 -1.59 2.38
N ASP A 243 -15.85 -0.45 3.05
CA ASP A 243 -16.17 0.84 2.43
C ASP A 243 -14.99 1.38 1.61
N LEU A 244 -13.77 1.31 2.15
CA LEU A 244 -12.54 1.70 1.45
C LEU A 244 -12.34 0.89 0.17
N GLU A 245 -12.52 -0.42 0.28
CA GLU A 245 -12.45 -1.31 -0.84
C GLU A 245 -13.67 -1.06 -1.79
N GLY A 246 -14.83 -0.67 -1.24
CA GLY A 246 -16.10 -0.57 -1.94
C GLY A 246 -16.24 0.69 -2.81
N PHE A 247 -15.39 1.68 -2.55
CA PHE A 247 -15.48 3.03 -3.10
C PHE A 247 -15.68 3.12 -4.62
N ASN A 248 -15.09 2.21 -5.40
CA ASN A 248 -15.13 2.25 -6.87
C ASN A 248 -16.01 1.15 -7.48
N ILE A 249 -16.98 0.62 -6.72
CA ILE A 249 -17.79 -0.53 -7.12
C ILE A 249 -19.24 -0.11 -7.36
N ARG A 250 -19.83 -0.59 -8.46
CA ARG A 250 -21.23 -0.31 -8.84
C ARG A 250 -22.26 -1.16 -8.11
N PHE A 251 -21.84 -2.32 -7.61
CA PHE A 251 -22.69 -3.27 -6.89
C PHE A 251 -21.99 -3.68 -5.59
N GLY A 252 -22.73 -4.24 -4.63
CA GLY A 252 -22.11 -4.86 -3.47
C GLY A 252 -21.17 -6.01 -3.87
N TRP A 253 -20.13 -6.23 -3.08
CA TRP A 253 -19.14 -7.30 -3.24
C TRP A 253 -19.75 -8.69 -3.49
N HIS A 254 -20.79 -9.01 -2.73
CA HIS A 254 -21.53 -10.27 -2.82
C HIS A 254 -22.06 -10.53 -4.24
N ALA A 255 -22.42 -9.46 -4.97
CA ALA A 255 -22.87 -9.58 -6.35
C ALA A 255 -21.74 -9.99 -7.31
N TYR A 256 -20.50 -9.61 -7.04
CA TYR A 256 -19.36 -10.06 -7.85
C TYR A 256 -19.02 -11.51 -7.55
N LEU A 257 -19.01 -11.91 -6.28
CA LEU A 257 -18.66 -13.27 -5.86
C LEU A 257 -19.67 -14.35 -6.30
N TRP A 258 -20.97 -14.04 -6.33
CA TRP A 258 -22.00 -15.05 -6.60
C TRP A 258 -22.74 -14.87 -7.92
N ARG A 259 -22.92 -13.62 -8.42
CA ARG A 259 -23.78 -13.32 -9.57
C ARG A 259 -23.04 -13.19 -10.89
N ASN A 260 -21.76 -13.58 -10.93
CA ASN A 260 -20.87 -13.45 -12.10
C ASN A 260 -20.92 -12.05 -12.73
N LYS A 261 -21.11 -10.99 -11.92
CA LYS A 261 -21.22 -9.59 -12.39
C LYS A 261 -19.91 -9.04 -12.96
N GLU A 262 -18.83 -9.80 -12.85
CA GLU A 262 -17.58 -9.61 -13.60
C GLU A 262 -17.80 -9.45 -15.11
N LYS A 263 -18.74 -10.22 -15.68
CA LYS A 263 -19.07 -10.15 -17.11
C LYS A 263 -19.62 -8.78 -17.51
N VAL A 264 -20.21 -8.06 -16.56
CA VAL A 264 -20.81 -6.73 -16.75
C VAL A 264 -19.81 -5.63 -16.40
N HIS A 265 -18.98 -5.81 -15.38
CA HIS A 265 -18.02 -4.81 -14.93
C HIS A 265 -16.60 -5.39 -14.73
N LYS A 266 -15.78 -5.28 -15.78
CA LYS A 266 -14.37 -5.71 -15.77
C LYS A 266 -13.49 -4.92 -14.80
N GLY A 267 -13.92 -3.75 -14.32
CA GLY A 267 -13.13 -2.95 -13.37
C GLY A 267 -12.82 -3.70 -12.07
N PHE A 268 -13.74 -4.59 -11.63
CA PHE A 268 -13.54 -5.41 -10.44
C PHE A 268 -12.49 -6.50 -10.68
N SER A 269 -12.59 -7.24 -11.79
CA SER A 269 -11.62 -8.28 -12.16
C SER A 269 -10.24 -7.71 -12.53
N ASN A 270 -10.20 -6.50 -13.07
CA ASN A 270 -8.96 -5.84 -13.46
C ASN A 270 -8.16 -5.34 -12.24
N HIS A 271 -8.82 -5.11 -11.10
CA HIS A 271 -8.15 -4.70 -9.88
C HIS A 271 -7.12 -5.74 -9.43
N ILE A 272 -5.97 -5.23 -8.97
CA ILE A 272 -4.75 -6.03 -8.77
C ILE A 272 -4.91 -7.06 -7.66
N ILE A 273 -5.70 -6.75 -6.63
CA ILE A 273 -6.00 -7.64 -5.50
C ILE A 273 -7.32 -8.41 -5.72
N ARG A 274 -8.35 -7.77 -6.26
CA ARG A 274 -9.70 -8.37 -6.34
C ARG A 274 -9.77 -9.43 -7.44
N GLY A 275 -9.12 -9.20 -8.58
CA GLY A 275 -9.07 -10.16 -9.68
C GLY A 275 -8.52 -11.53 -9.26
N PRO A 276 -7.32 -11.60 -8.63
CA PRO A 276 -6.79 -12.86 -8.10
C PRO A 276 -7.69 -13.52 -7.06
N LEU A 277 -8.22 -12.76 -6.11
CA LEU A 277 -9.13 -13.30 -5.07
C LEU A 277 -10.36 -13.96 -5.70
N LEU A 278 -10.90 -13.32 -6.72
CA LEU A 278 -12.07 -13.78 -7.46
C LEU A 278 -11.76 -15.02 -8.30
N GLU A 279 -10.61 -15.07 -8.97
CA GLU A 279 -10.12 -16.26 -9.66
C GLU A 279 -10.00 -17.46 -8.71
N VAL A 280 -9.49 -17.24 -7.50
CA VAL A 280 -9.41 -18.28 -6.46
C VAL A 280 -10.78 -18.68 -5.95
N TRP A 281 -11.67 -17.71 -5.73
CA TRP A 281 -13.05 -17.96 -5.31
C TRP A 281 -13.78 -18.81 -6.34
N GLU A 282 -13.73 -18.46 -7.62
CA GLU A 282 -14.39 -19.22 -8.70
C GLU A 282 -13.93 -20.68 -8.78
N ARG A 283 -12.64 -20.95 -8.50
CA ARG A 283 -12.11 -22.31 -8.45
C ARG A 283 -12.65 -23.11 -7.28
N ASN A 284 -12.84 -22.48 -6.12
CA ASN A 284 -13.14 -23.15 -4.86
C ASN A 284 -14.60 -23.04 -4.41
N LYS A 285 -15.39 -22.14 -4.99
CA LYS A 285 -16.75 -21.84 -4.51
C LYS A 285 -17.65 -23.07 -4.50
N LYS A 286 -17.56 -23.94 -5.51
CA LYS A 286 -18.34 -25.19 -5.58
C LYS A 286 -17.97 -26.21 -4.49
N LEU A 287 -16.73 -26.14 -4.00
CA LEU A 287 -16.24 -27.01 -2.92
C LEU A 287 -16.71 -26.51 -1.56
N LEU A 288 -16.75 -25.18 -1.38
CA LEU A 288 -17.12 -24.53 -0.12
C LEU A 288 -18.64 -24.41 0.04
N GLU A 289 -19.33 -23.92 -0.99
CA GLU A 289 -20.77 -23.65 -1.01
C GLU A 289 -21.39 -24.39 -2.19
N ARG A 290 -22.04 -25.54 -1.91
CA ARG A 290 -22.72 -26.33 -2.95
C ARG A 290 -23.98 -25.64 -3.49
N ASN A 291 -24.64 -24.86 -2.64
CA ASN A 291 -25.89 -24.16 -2.91
C ASN A 291 -25.72 -22.64 -2.75
N THR A 292 -26.79 -21.88 -2.98
CA THR A 292 -26.79 -20.43 -2.72
C THR A 292 -26.48 -20.16 -1.24
N PRO A 293 -25.44 -19.36 -0.95
CA PRO A 293 -25.02 -19.09 0.41
C PRO A 293 -26.02 -18.20 1.14
N TRP A 294 -26.11 -18.40 2.45
CA TRP A 294 -27.07 -17.72 3.33
C TRP A 294 -26.70 -16.26 3.59
N TRP A 295 -25.42 -15.92 3.44
CA TRP A 295 -24.91 -14.55 3.55
C TRP A 295 -25.27 -13.68 2.33
N LEU A 296 -25.85 -14.25 1.28
CA LEU A 296 -26.33 -13.51 0.13
C LEU A 296 -27.74 -12.98 0.39
N SER A 297 -27.90 -11.65 0.43
CA SER A 297 -29.21 -11.04 0.67
C SER A 297 -30.25 -11.46 -0.38
N PRO A 298 -31.48 -11.83 0.04
CA PRO A 298 -32.60 -12.06 -0.88
C PRO A 298 -32.93 -10.86 -1.77
N ILE A 299 -32.75 -9.63 -1.27
CA ILE A 299 -32.97 -8.38 -2.03
C ILE A 299 -31.93 -8.26 -3.14
N ASP A 300 -30.67 -8.56 -2.82
CA ASP A 300 -29.64 -8.67 -3.83
C ASP A 300 -30.03 -9.75 -4.83
N ASN A 301 -30.60 -10.87 -4.40
CA ASN A 301 -31.06 -11.96 -5.27
C ASN A 301 -32.15 -11.58 -6.30
N LEU A 302 -32.99 -10.59 -6.01
CA LEU A 302 -34.14 -10.21 -6.85
C LEU A 302 -33.78 -9.38 -8.09
N THR A 303 -32.59 -8.77 -8.16
CA THR A 303 -32.18 -7.92 -9.30
C THR A 303 -31.65 -8.68 -10.52
N ILE A 304 -32.24 -9.85 -10.82
CA ILE A 304 -32.10 -10.52 -12.11
C ILE A 304 -33.51 -10.86 -12.61
N LYS A 305 -34.17 -9.87 -13.18
CA LYS A 305 -34.95 -10.09 -14.41
C LYS A 305 -34.39 -9.15 -15.46
N LYS A 306 -34.22 -9.72 -16.66
CA LYS A 306 -33.77 -9.03 -17.88
C LYS A 306 -34.55 -7.76 -18.11
#